data_AF-A0A947G5R1-F1
#
_entry.id   AF-A0A947G5R1-F1
#
_cell.length_a   1.000
_cell.length_b   1.000
_cell.length_c   1.000
_cell.angle_alpha   90.00
_cell.angle_beta   90.00
_cell.angle_gamma   90.00
#
_symmetry.space_group_name_H-M   'P 1'
#
loop_
_entity.id
_entity.type
_entity.pdbx_description
1 polymer ?
#
loop_
_entity_poly.entity_id
_entity_poly.type
_entity_poly.pdbx_seq_one_letter_code
_entity_poly.pdbx_strand_id
1 'polypeptide(L)'
;MNRPRLSADERREAILEAAMPLFAERGFSAVTTRDIADAAGVSEALLYRHFRGKQAIFEALQSSCAAHASGPTRRLRAMPD
;
A
#
# COMPACT_ATOMS: atom_id res chain seq x y z
N MET A 1 -13.65 12.59 23.17
CA MET A 1 -12.57 11.59 23.00
C MET A 1 -11.72 11.97 21.81
N ASN A 2 -10.41 12.15 22.02
CA ASN A 2 -9.45 12.64 21.03
C ASN A 2 -9.11 11.49 20.07
N ARG A 3 -9.66 11.48 18.84
CA ARG A 3 -9.20 10.54 17.79
C ARG A 3 -7.70 10.77 17.63
N PRO A 4 -6.81 9.79 17.90
CA PRO A 4 -5.39 9.97 17.60
C PRO A 4 -5.33 10.36 16.13
N ARG A 5 -4.69 11.50 15.86
CA ARG A 5 -4.43 11.92 14.49
C ARG A 5 -3.56 10.81 13.92
N LEU A 6 -4.12 9.96 13.07
CA LEU A 6 -3.37 8.94 12.35
C LEU A 6 -2.09 9.60 11.86
N SER A 7 -0.96 9.09 12.33
CA SER A 7 0.34 9.65 12.01
C SER A 7 0.55 9.59 10.50
N ALA A 8 1.44 10.41 9.96
CA ALA A 8 1.75 10.38 8.53
C ALA A 8 2.14 8.97 8.05
N ASP A 9 2.69 8.16 8.96
CA ASP A 9 3.03 6.76 8.78
C ASP A 9 1.80 5.84 8.70
N GLU A 10 0.88 5.91 9.66
CA GLU A 10 -0.36 5.11 9.65
C GLU A 10 -1.22 5.38 8.40
N ARG A 11 -1.23 6.64 7.92
CA ARG A 11 -1.88 6.97 6.65
C ARG A 11 -1.17 6.37 5.44
N ARG A 12 0.16 6.35 5.45
CA ARG A 12 0.92 5.68 4.39
C ARG A 12 0.63 4.19 4.39
N GLU A 13 0.62 3.57 5.56
CA GLU A 13 0.30 2.15 5.71
C GLU A 13 -1.11 1.82 5.21
N ALA A 14 -2.11 2.62 5.59
CA ALA A 14 -3.48 2.45 5.08
C ALA A 14 -3.58 2.57 3.55
N ILE A 15 -2.80 3.46 2.94
CA ILE A 15 -2.72 3.58 1.47
C ILE A 15 -2.08 2.33 0.85
N LEU A 16 -1.02 1.79 1.46
CA LEU A 16 -0.34 0.59 0.97
C LEU A 16 -1.21 -0.66 1.11
N GLU A 17 -1.88 -0.82 2.25
CA GLU A 17 -2.85 -1.89 2.54
C GLU A 17 -3.99 -1.90 1.52
N ALA A 18 -4.52 -0.73 1.15
CA ALA A 18 -5.56 -0.62 0.12
C ALA A 18 -5.02 -0.83 -1.32
N ALA A 19 -3.78 -0.41 -1.59
CA ALA A 19 -3.16 -0.55 -2.90
C ALA A 19 -2.78 -2.01 -3.22
N MET A 20 -2.39 -2.79 -2.22
CA MET A 20 -1.95 -4.17 -2.37
C MET A 20 -2.97 -5.07 -3.09
N PRO A 21 -4.24 -5.18 -2.63
CA PRO A 21 -5.24 -6.01 -3.31
C PRO A 21 -5.58 -5.47 -4.70
N LEU A 22 -5.64 -4.14 -4.89
CA LEU A 22 -5.88 -3.53 -6.19
C LEU A 22 -4.82 -3.95 -7.21
N PHE A 23 -3.54 -3.90 -6.82
CA PHE A 23 -2.44 -4.33 -7.68
C PHE A 23 -2.47 -5.83 -7.95
N ALA A 24 -2.86 -6.65 -6.96
CA ALA A 24 -2.96 -8.09 -7.11
C ALA A 24 -4.12 -8.53 -8.03
N GLU A 25 -5.28 -7.87 -7.93
CA GLU A 25 -6.48 -8.24 -8.69
C GLU A 25 -6.48 -7.68 -10.12
N ARG A 26 -6.06 -6.42 -10.28
CA ARG A 26 -6.18 -5.70 -11.57
C ARG A 26 -4.84 -5.52 -12.28
N GLY A 27 -3.72 -5.67 -11.56
CA GLY A 27 -2.38 -5.41 -12.10
C GLY A 27 -1.98 -3.93 -12.13
N PHE A 28 -0.67 -3.68 -12.15
CA PHE A 28 -0.08 -2.33 -12.05
C PHE A 28 -0.51 -1.33 -13.15
N SER A 29 -0.86 -1.82 -14.34
CA SER A 29 -1.28 -0.95 -15.45
C SER A 29 -2.72 -0.50 -15.35
N ALA A 30 -3.60 -1.31 -14.75
CA ALA A 30 -5.02 -0.99 -14.62
C ALA A 30 -5.35 -0.18 -13.36
N VAL A 31 -4.51 -0.25 -12.32
CA VAL A 31 -4.69 0.52 -11.09
C VAL A 31 -4.20 1.96 -11.26
N THR A 32 -5.05 2.92 -10.92
CA THR A 32 -4.70 4.34 -10.89
C THR A 32 -4.48 4.83 -9.46
N THR A 33 -3.79 5.96 -9.31
CA THR A 33 -3.69 6.63 -8.01
C THR A 33 -5.04 7.03 -7.44
N ARG A 34 -6.04 7.23 -8.30
CA ARG A 34 -7.40 7.58 -7.89
C ARG A 34 -8.14 6.39 -7.30
N ASP A 35 -8.04 5.21 -7.92
CA ASP A 35 -8.59 3.96 -7.35
C ASP A 35 -7.99 3.68 -5.97
N ILE A 36 -6.68 3.88 -5.81
CA ILE A 36 -6.00 3.68 -4.54
C ILE A 36 -6.45 4.71 -3.49
N ALA A 37 -6.59 5.98 -3.89
CA ALA A 37 -7.07 7.03 -3.00
C ALA A 37 -8.49 6.71 -2.48
N ASP A 38 -9.37 6.30 -3.39
CA ASP A 38 -10.75 5.91 -3.08
C ASP A 38 -10.80 4.70 -2.15
N ALA A 39 -10.04 3.64 -2.48
CA ALA A 39 -9.96 2.43 -1.65
C ALA A 39 -9.37 2.69 -0.25
N ALA A 40 -8.38 3.59 -0.15
CA ALA A 40 -7.76 3.98 1.12
C ALA A 40 -8.58 5.01 1.91
N GLY A 41 -9.69 5.53 1.36
CA GLY A 41 -10.50 6.57 2.01
C GLY A 41 -9.76 7.89 2.19
N VAL A 42 -8.79 8.20 1.31
CA VAL A 42 -8.01 9.45 1.33
C VAL A 42 -8.30 10.29 0.10
N SER A 43 -8.14 11.60 0.20
CA SER A 43 -8.23 12.47 -0.99
C SER A 43 -7.02 12.29 -1.89
N GLU A 44 -7.19 12.38 -3.22
CA GLU A 44 -6.08 12.35 -4.18
C GLU A 44 -4.99 13.37 -3.82
N ALA A 45 -5.36 14.59 -3.42
CA ALA A 45 -4.40 15.62 -3.01
C ALA A 45 -3.54 15.19 -1.81
N LEU A 46 -4.12 14.43 -0.87
CA LEU A 46 -3.40 13.87 0.28
C LEU A 46 -2.48 12.72 -0.18
N LEU A 47 -2.98 11.84 -1.05
CA LEU A 47 -2.18 10.77 -1.63
C LEU A 47 -0.97 11.33 -2.39
N TYR A 48 -1.15 12.36 -3.23
CA TYR A 48 -0.06 13.05 -3.94
C TYR A 48 0.95 13.72 -3.02
N ARG A 49 0.55 14.08 -1.80
CA ARG A 49 1.43 14.64 -0.78
C ARG A 49 2.32 13.56 -0.14
N HIS A 50 1.84 12.32 -0.05
CA HIS A 50 2.58 11.19 0.51
C HIS A 50 3.37 10.38 -0.54
N PHE A 51 2.82 10.25 -1.75
CA PHE A 51 3.36 9.47 -2.87
C PHE A 51 3.29 10.25 -4.17
N ARG A 52 4.41 10.34 -4.89
CA ARG A 52 4.51 11.05 -6.18
C ARG A 52 3.98 10.21 -7.36
N GLY A 53 2.90 9.47 -7.16
CA GLY A 53 2.27 8.63 -8.18
C GLY A 53 2.34 7.12 -7.87
N LYS A 54 1.79 6.32 -8.79
CA LYS A 54 1.66 4.86 -8.60
C LYS A 54 2.98 4.13 -8.44
N GLN A 55 4.06 4.60 -9.08
CA GLN A 55 5.40 4.02 -8.93
C GLN A 55 5.90 4.15 -7.49
N ALA A 56 5.76 5.32 -6.88
CA ALA A 56 6.17 5.55 -5.50
C ALA A 56 5.38 4.69 -4.51
N ILE A 57 4.09 4.43 -4.78
CA ILE A 57 3.27 3.51 -3.96
C ILE A 57 3.79 2.08 -4.11
N PHE A 58 4.09 1.65 -5.34
CA PHE A 58 4.61 0.31 -5.61
C PHE A 58 6.01 0.09 -5.01
N GLU A 59 6.91 1.06 -5.10
CA GLU A 59 8.23 1.04 -4.44
C GLU A 59 8.11 1.00 -2.91
N ALA A 60 7.16 1.76 -2.35
CA ALA A 60 6.90 1.73 -0.93
C ALA A 60 6.28 0.40 -0.48
N LEU A 61 5.45 -0.24 -1.31
CA LEU A 61 4.93 -1.58 -1.06
C LEU A 61 6.07 -2.61 -0.99
N GLN A 62 7.01 -2.55 -1.93
CA GLN A 62 8.21 -3.40 -1.94
C GLN A 62 9.11 -3.13 -0.72
N SER A 63 9.30 -1.87 -0.35
CA SER A 63 10.10 -1.48 0.82
C SER A 63 9.43 -1.87 2.14
N SER A 64 8.09 -1.82 2.23
CA SER A 64 7.33 -2.23 3.41
C SER A 64 7.42 -3.74 3.65
N CYS A 65 7.34 -4.55 2.58
CA CYS A 65 7.61 -5.99 2.67
C CYS A 65 9.04 -6.29 3.17
N ALA A 66 10.03 -5.48 2.77
CA ALA A 66 11.41 -5.65 3.24
C ALA A 66 11.61 -5.24 4.71
N ALA A 67 10.89 -4.22 5.19
CA ALA A 67 10.97 -3.76 6.57
C ALA A 67 10.26 -4.70 7.56
N HIS A 68 9.12 -5.29 7.17
CA HIS A 68 8.38 -6.26 7.99
C HIS A 68 8.92 -7.70 7.92
N ALA A 69 9.84 -8.00 6.99
CA ALA A 69 10.53 -9.29 6.90
C ALA A 69 11.68 -9.47 7.92
N SER A 70 11.61 -8.77 9.06
CA SER A 70 12.45 -9.03 10.24
C SER A 70 11.73 -9.94 11.26
N GLY A 71 10.97 -10.91 10.74
CA GLY A 71 10.58 -12.12 11.44
C GLY A 71 10.77 -13.30 10.48
N PRO A 72 11.24 -14.48 10.93
CA PRO A 72 11.41 -15.60 10.03
C PRO A 72 10.03 -16.02 9.54
N THR A 73 9.62 -15.54 8.36
CA THR A 73 8.40 -16.01 7.72
C THR A 73 8.62 -17.46 7.35
N ARG A 74 8.21 -18.27 8.31
CA ARG A 74 8.00 -19.70 8.29
C ARG A 74 7.41 -20.10 6.95
N ARG A 75 8.15 -20.99 6.28
CA ARG A 75 7.78 -21.76 5.08
C ARG A 75 6.27 -21.80 4.77
N LEU A 76 5.91 -21.27 3.61
CA LEU A 76 4.83 -21.76 2.75
C LEU A 76 5.50 -21.99 1.38
N ARG A 77 5.94 -23.19 1.04
CA ARG A 77 5.16 -24.35 0.54
C ARG A 77 4.35 -24.02 -0.71
N ALA A 78 4.93 -24.44 -1.84
CA ALA A 78 4.32 -24.90 -3.09
C ALA A 78 3.53 -23.92 -3.96
N MET A 79 3.93 -23.85 -5.23
CA MET A 79 2.98 -23.88 -6.34
C MET A 79 3.52 -24.84 -7.43
N PRO A 80 2.81 -25.94 -7.78
CA PRO A 80 2.93 -26.66 -9.06
C PRO A 80 2.13 -25.89 -10.15
N ASP A 81 2.35 -26.00 -11.47
CA ASP A 81 3.13 -26.86 -12.37
C ASP A 81 3.94 -25.96 -13.33
#